data_AF-A0A1E7FDC7-F1
#
_entry.id   AF-A0A1E7FDC7-F1
#
_cell.length_a   1.000
_cell.length_b   1.000
_cell.length_c   1.000
_cell.angle_alpha   90.00
_cell.angle_beta   90.00
_cell.angle_gamma   90.00
#
_symmetry.space_group_name_H-M   'P 1'
#
loop_
_entity.id
_entity.type
_entity.pdbx_description
1 polymer ?
#
loop_
_entity_poly.entity_id
_entity_poly.type
_entity_poly.pdbx_seq_one_letter_code
_entity_poly.pdbx_strand_id
1 'polypeptide(L)'
;MCESHRSESSRQSSLYYKIALFRWVTSAVVIFIITPFTATLGTGDIQAALIPQVTTLFFSDMILTNILALADPAGHLMRHFLAPRAKTQDAMNILFQGSQYELAERYTDMTKILFLNLFYCSIFPSSFFLCAISLCLKYLVDRFNLMRTWKKAPHTGNHLLPSWPSFLATTGAASHLIAYARMILLIRHMWALLHYLRTWEIKIILQM
;
A
#
# COMPACT_ATOMS: atom_id res chain seq x y z
N MET A 1 12.07 14.98 -14.09
CA MET A 1 13.33 14.31 -14.52
C MET A 1 12.98 13.43 -15.71
N CYS A 2 13.33 13.85 -16.93
CA CYS A 2 12.95 13.14 -18.17
C CYS A 2 13.89 11.97 -18.42
N GLU A 3 13.41 10.75 -18.21
CA GLU A 3 14.08 9.52 -18.62
C GLU A 3 13.57 9.11 -20.01
N SER A 4 14.48 8.84 -20.95
CA SER A 4 14.13 8.38 -22.29
C SER A 4 14.10 6.86 -22.31
N HIS A 5 12.96 6.29 -22.70
CA HIS A 5 12.76 4.84 -22.79
C HIS A 5 12.63 4.42 -24.25
N ARG A 6 13.41 3.40 -24.66
CA ARG A 6 13.32 2.84 -26.02
C ARG A 6 12.04 2.03 -26.26
N SER A 7 11.44 1.51 -25.20
CA SER A 7 10.25 0.66 -25.27
C SER A 7 9.26 1.03 -24.18
N GLU A 8 7.97 0.83 -24.48
CA GLU A 8 6.89 1.02 -23.53
C GLU A 8 7.06 0.11 -22.30
N SER A 9 7.58 -1.10 -22.49
CA SER A 9 7.90 -2.01 -21.39
C SER A 9 8.94 -1.46 -20.42
N SER A 10 9.99 -0.80 -20.93
CA SER A 10 11.02 -0.17 -20.11
C SER A 10 10.45 1.01 -19.33
N ARG A 11 9.58 1.80 -19.97
CA ARG A 11 8.86 2.91 -19.33
C ARG A 11 8.00 2.43 -18.17
N GLN A 12 7.18 1.40 -18.38
CA GLN A 12 6.32 0.81 -17.35
C GLN A 12 7.11 0.26 -16.17
N SER A 13 8.25 -0.42 -16.42
CA SER A 13 9.07 -0.96 -15.35
C SER A 13 9.72 0.14 -14.50
N SER A 14 10.26 1.20 -15.13
CA SER A 14 10.84 2.34 -14.40
C SER A 14 9.76 3.08 -13.59
N LEU A 15 8.58 3.27 -14.18
CA LEU A 15 7.43 3.87 -13.51
C LEU A 15 7.00 3.04 -12.28
N TYR A 16 6.90 1.71 -12.44
CA TYR A 16 6.57 0.79 -11.35
C TYR A 16 7.52 0.96 -10.15
N TYR A 17 8.84 0.90 -10.36
CA TYR A 17 9.81 1.00 -9.26
C TYR A 17 9.73 2.33 -8.53
N LYS A 18 9.58 3.44 -9.26
CA LYS A 18 9.50 4.79 -8.68
C LYS A 18 8.27 4.95 -7.80
N ILE A 19 7.10 4.53 -8.32
CA ILE A 19 5.85 4.64 -7.57
C ILE A 19 5.85 3.65 -6.38
N ALA A 20 6.34 2.43 -6.58
CA ALA A 20 6.34 1.41 -5.54
C ALA A 20 7.20 1.82 -4.35
N LEU A 21 8.43 2.30 -4.59
CA LEU A 21 9.30 2.77 -3.53
C LEU A 21 8.66 3.91 -2.74
N PHE A 22 8.09 4.89 -3.43
CA PHE A 22 7.41 6.02 -2.78
C PHE A 22 6.23 5.54 -1.92
N ARG A 23 5.33 4.72 -2.49
CA ARG A 23 4.16 4.23 -1.77
C ARG A 23 4.53 3.34 -0.58
N TRP A 24 5.58 2.52 -0.68
CA TRP A 24 6.03 1.67 0.42
C TRP A 24 6.58 2.47 1.59
N VAL A 25 7.41 3.48 1.31
CA VAL A 25 7.93 4.38 2.35
C VAL A 25 6.79 5.12 3.04
N THR A 26 5.88 5.71 2.28
CA THR A 26 4.77 6.49 2.85
C THR A 26 3.76 5.62 3.62
N SER A 27 3.45 4.41 3.13
CA SER A 27 2.41 3.58 3.76
C SER A 27 2.90 2.76 4.95
N ALA A 28 4.14 2.27 4.95
CA ALA A 28 4.66 1.43 6.02
C ALA A 28 5.69 2.15 6.90
N VAL A 29 6.72 2.73 6.29
CA VAL A 29 7.88 3.27 7.02
C VAL A 29 7.53 4.52 7.81
N VAL A 30 6.72 5.43 7.23
CA VAL A 30 6.30 6.66 7.91
C VAL A 30 5.46 6.35 9.15
N ILE A 31 4.47 5.46 9.04
CA ILE A 31 3.64 5.03 10.19
C ILE A 31 4.51 4.37 11.27
N PHE A 32 5.47 3.55 10.84
CA PHE A 32 6.39 2.88 11.73
C PHE A 32 7.29 3.87 12.51
N ILE A 33 7.72 4.97 11.89
CA ILE A 33 8.56 5.99 12.53
C ILE A 33 7.73 6.89 13.46
N ILE A 34 6.54 7.30 13.03
CA ILE A 34 5.71 8.27 13.78
C ILE A 34 5.13 7.63 15.03
N THR A 35 4.68 6.36 14.97
CA THR A 35 3.93 5.76 16.07
C THR A 35 4.88 5.20 17.15
N PRO A 36 4.89 5.78 18.36
CA PRO A 36 5.73 5.31 19.46
C PRO A 36 5.23 3.95 19.95
N PHE A 37 6.17 3.10 20.36
CA PHE A 37 5.89 1.70 20.69
C PHE A 37 4.95 1.51 21.90
N THR A 38 4.94 2.47 22.83
CA THR A 38 4.10 2.45 24.03
C THR A 38 2.60 2.52 23.71
N ALA A 39 2.24 2.98 22.51
CA ALA A 39 0.86 3.08 22.05
C ALA A 39 0.40 1.86 21.23
N THR A 40 1.12 0.73 21.21
CA THR A 40 0.75 -0.42 20.35
C THR A 40 -0.62 -1.01 20.68
N LEU A 41 -0.97 -1.09 21.98
CA LEU A 41 -2.23 -1.69 22.47
C LEU A 41 -3.25 -0.66 22.97
N GLY A 42 -2.94 0.64 22.90
CA GLY A 42 -3.88 1.72 23.27
C GLY A 42 -4.30 1.71 24.74
N THR A 43 -3.39 2.02 25.67
CA THR A 43 -3.75 2.24 27.09
C THR A 43 -4.20 3.67 27.39
N GLY A 44 -4.09 4.60 26.44
CA GLY A 44 -4.55 5.98 26.55
C GLY A 44 -5.48 6.36 25.42
N ASP A 45 -4.91 6.76 24.28
CA ASP A 45 -5.69 7.24 23.13
C ASP A 45 -5.85 6.10 22.09
N ILE A 46 -7.02 5.45 22.09
CA ILE A 46 -7.32 4.25 21.29
C ILE A 46 -7.11 4.52 19.79
N GLN A 47 -7.29 5.77 19.34
CA GLN A 47 -7.15 6.18 17.93
C GLN A 47 -5.68 6.38 17.51
N ALA A 48 -4.78 6.65 18.47
CA ALA A 48 -3.35 6.78 18.23
C ALA A 48 -2.61 5.43 18.23
N ALA A 49 -3.33 4.33 18.50
CA ALA A 49 -2.74 3.02 18.55
C ALA A 49 -2.36 2.49 17.17
N LEU A 50 -1.27 1.73 17.11
CA LEU A 50 -0.69 1.22 15.86
C LEU A 50 -1.66 0.32 15.08
N ILE A 51 -2.35 -0.59 15.78
CA ILE A 51 -3.25 -1.58 15.14
C ILE A 51 -4.44 -0.89 14.48
N PRO A 52 -5.19 0.03 15.14
CA PRO A 52 -6.22 0.82 14.51
C PRO A 52 -5.74 1.62 13.30
N GLN A 53 -4.56 2.25 13.34
CA GLN A 53 -4.02 3.01 12.21
C GLN A 53 -3.71 2.14 10.98
N VAL A 54 -3.10 0.97 11.19
CA VAL A 54 -2.84 0.03 10.09
C VAL A 54 -4.16 -0.52 9.55
N THR A 55 -5.11 -0.81 10.43
CA THR A 55 -6.43 -1.33 10.05
C THR A 55 -7.23 -0.30 9.24
N THR A 56 -7.27 0.97 9.68
CA THR A 56 -7.91 2.04 8.92
C THR A 56 -7.24 2.27 7.58
N LEU A 57 -5.92 2.09 7.48
CA LEU A 57 -5.22 2.17 6.20
C LEU A 57 -5.63 1.04 5.25
N PHE A 58 -5.77 -0.21 5.74
CA PHE A 58 -6.30 -1.32 4.94
C PHE A 58 -7.74 -1.05 4.47
N PHE A 59 -8.63 -0.64 5.37
CA PHE A 59 -10.02 -0.33 5.02
C PHE A 59 -10.12 0.85 4.05
N SER A 60 -9.33 1.90 4.27
CA SER A 60 -9.25 3.05 3.38
C SER A 60 -8.79 2.63 1.99
N ASP A 61 -7.71 1.85 1.87
CA ASP A 61 -7.25 1.40 0.56
C ASP A 61 -8.30 0.50 -0.12
N MET A 62 -8.89 -0.43 0.62
CA MET A 62 -9.90 -1.36 0.13
C MET A 62 -11.17 -0.66 -0.36
N ILE A 63 -11.61 0.40 0.30
CA ILE A 63 -12.85 1.10 -0.07
C ILE A 63 -12.54 2.21 -1.09
N LEU A 64 -11.63 3.12 -0.75
CA LEU A 64 -11.38 4.32 -1.53
C LEU A 64 -10.84 4.00 -2.92
N THR A 65 -9.85 3.11 -3.04
CA THR A 65 -9.25 2.80 -4.35
C THR A 65 -10.22 2.08 -5.27
N ASN A 66 -11.05 1.18 -4.72
CA ASN A 66 -12.04 0.43 -5.49
C ASN A 66 -13.21 1.32 -5.91
N ILE A 67 -13.72 2.19 -5.03
CA ILE A 67 -14.77 3.14 -5.38
C ILE A 67 -14.27 4.14 -6.43
N LEU A 68 -13.08 4.70 -6.26
CA LEU A 68 -12.52 5.63 -7.25
C LEU A 68 -12.28 4.96 -8.60
N ALA A 69 -11.80 3.72 -8.60
CA ALA A 69 -11.61 2.96 -9.83
C ALA A 69 -12.94 2.63 -10.53
N LEU A 70 -13.99 2.33 -9.77
CA LEU A 70 -15.32 2.01 -10.31
C LEU A 70 -16.08 3.26 -10.79
N ALA A 71 -15.98 4.36 -10.06
CA ALA A 71 -16.67 5.60 -10.38
C ALA A 71 -16.06 6.33 -11.58
N ASP A 72 -14.75 6.16 -11.82
CA ASP A 72 -13.97 6.87 -12.85
C ASP A 72 -14.39 8.35 -13.01
N PRO A 73 -14.25 9.17 -11.95
CA PRO A 73 -14.76 10.53 -11.95
C PRO A 73 -14.10 11.39 -13.05
N ALA A 74 -12.82 11.12 -13.35
CA ALA A 74 -12.11 11.79 -14.43
C ALA A 74 -12.69 11.42 -15.80
N GLY A 75 -12.95 10.14 -16.06
CA GLY A 75 -13.60 9.69 -17.30
C GLY A 75 -15.01 10.28 -17.47
N HIS A 76 -15.80 10.34 -16.39
CA HIS A 76 -17.11 10.97 -16.40
C HIS A 76 -17.03 12.48 -16.70
N LEU A 77 -16.07 13.19 -16.11
CA LEU A 77 -15.84 14.62 -16.40
C LEU A 77 -15.50 14.83 -17.89
N MET A 78 -14.61 14.01 -18.44
CA MET A 78 -14.20 14.11 -19.84
C MET A 78 -15.38 13.89 -20.79
N ARG A 79 -16.22 12.88 -20.52
CA ARG A 79 -17.38 12.52 -21.37
C ARG A 79 -18.55 13.49 -21.25
N HIS A 80 -18.85 13.98 -20.04
CA HIS A 80 -20.06 14.78 -19.81
C HIS A 80 -19.82 16.29 -19.86
N PHE A 81 -18.64 16.78 -19.44
CA PHE A 81 -18.36 18.22 -19.44
C PHE A 81 -17.50 18.67 -20.62
N LEU A 82 -16.44 17.92 -20.96
CA LEU A 82 -15.48 18.36 -21.96
C LEU A 82 -15.88 17.93 -23.39
N ALA A 83 -16.44 16.73 -23.56
CA ALA A 83 -16.81 16.23 -24.88
C ALA A 83 -17.83 17.14 -25.61
N PRO A 84 -18.90 17.67 -24.97
CA PRO A 84 -19.83 18.59 -25.64
C PRO A 84 -19.21 19.93 -26.04
N ARG A 85 -18.05 20.29 -25.48
CA ARG A 85 -17.36 21.57 -25.72
C ARG A 85 -16.23 21.44 -26.76
N ALA A 86 -16.02 20.25 -27.31
CA ALA A 86 -15.02 20.02 -28.34
C ALA A 86 -15.46 20.64 -29.68
N LYS A 87 -14.54 21.36 -30.33
CA LYS A 87 -14.82 22.06 -31.60
C LYS A 87 -14.87 21.14 -32.81
N THR A 88 -14.17 20.01 -32.75
CA THR A 88 -14.08 19.04 -33.84
C THR A 88 -14.60 17.68 -33.39
N GLN A 89 -15.20 16.93 -34.32
CA GLN A 89 -15.72 15.60 -34.04
C GLN A 89 -14.60 14.64 -33.60
N ASP A 90 -13.41 14.76 -34.18
CA ASP A 90 -12.26 13.94 -33.80
C ASP A 90 -11.83 14.21 -32.34
N ALA A 91 -11.82 15.48 -31.91
CA ALA A 91 -11.53 15.83 -30.53
C ALA A 91 -12.60 15.30 -29.57
N MET A 92 -13.88 15.36 -29.97
CA MET A 92 -14.98 14.78 -29.20
C MET A 92 -14.82 13.26 -29.06
N ASN A 93 -14.50 12.56 -30.16
CA ASN A 93 -14.30 11.12 -30.17
C ASN A 93 -13.15 10.68 -29.26
N ILE A 94 -12.07 11.46 -29.18
CA ILE A 94 -10.95 11.22 -28.25
C ILE A 94 -11.41 11.31 -26.79
N LEU A 95 -12.27 12.28 -26.46
CA LEU A 95 -12.79 12.47 -25.10
C LEU A 95 -13.79 11.38 -24.68
N PHE A 96 -14.45 10.73 -25.64
CA PHE A 96 -15.29 9.56 -25.38
C PHE A 96 -14.50 8.25 -25.24
N GLN A 97 -13.19 8.24 -25.53
CA GLN A 97 -12.38 7.06 -25.30
C GLN A 97 -12.33 6.71 -23.80
N GLY A 98 -12.11 5.43 -23.51
CA GLY A 98 -11.88 4.95 -22.14
C GLY A 98 -10.72 5.67 -21.47
N SER A 99 -10.74 5.74 -20.14
CA SER A 99 -9.59 6.22 -19.37
C SER A 99 -8.38 5.33 -19.67
N GLN A 100 -7.21 5.98 -19.79
CA GLN A 100 -5.93 5.30 -19.97
C GLN A 100 -5.55 4.67 -18.63
N TYR A 101 -5.23 3.38 -18.63
CA TYR A 101 -4.76 2.70 -17.42
C TYR A 101 -3.31 2.26 -17.62
N GLU A 102 -2.47 2.57 -16.64
CA GLU A 102 -1.08 2.15 -16.62
C GLU A 102 -0.95 0.87 -15.79
N LEU A 103 -0.42 -0.18 -16.41
CA LEU A 103 -0.29 -1.49 -15.78
C LEU A 103 0.64 -1.42 -14.55
N ALA A 104 1.68 -0.59 -14.62
CA ALA A 104 2.60 -0.33 -13.52
C ALA A 104 1.90 0.19 -12.25
N GLU A 105 0.91 1.08 -12.38
CA GLU A 105 0.19 1.64 -11.24
C GLU A 105 -0.64 0.56 -10.52
N ARG A 106 -1.32 -0.30 -11.30
CA ARG A 106 -2.13 -1.40 -10.76
C ARG A 106 -1.28 -2.42 -10.01
N TYR A 107 -0.16 -2.82 -10.59
CA TYR A 107 0.79 -3.69 -9.89
C TYR A 107 1.36 -3.04 -8.65
N THR A 108 1.65 -1.74 -8.71
CA THR A 108 2.14 -1.00 -7.54
C THR A 108 1.11 -0.96 -6.41
N ASP A 109 -0.18 -0.82 -6.75
CA ASP A 109 -1.25 -0.85 -5.76
C ASP A 109 -1.48 -2.23 -5.14
N MET A 110 -1.24 -3.31 -5.89
CA MET A 110 -1.26 -4.66 -5.36
C MET A 110 -0.05 -4.92 -4.45
N THR A 111 1.15 -4.55 -4.90
CA THR A 111 2.38 -4.79 -4.13
C THR A 111 2.48 -3.90 -2.89
N LYS A 112 1.86 -2.71 -2.88
CA LYS A 112 1.71 -1.89 -1.68
C LYS A 112 0.95 -2.62 -0.57
N ILE A 113 -0.21 -3.21 -0.87
CA ILE A 113 -1.00 -3.97 0.12
C ILE A 113 -0.22 -5.20 0.60
N LEU A 114 0.43 -5.92 -0.31
CA LEU A 114 1.26 -7.08 0.03
C LEU A 114 2.43 -6.68 0.94
N PHE A 115 3.14 -5.61 0.60
CA PHE A 115 4.26 -5.11 1.40
C PHE A 115 3.80 -4.67 2.79
N LEU A 116 2.69 -3.94 2.89
CA LEU A 116 2.09 -3.54 4.17
C LEU A 116 1.73 -4.75 5.04
N ASN A 117 1.12 -5.77 4.43
CA ASN A 117 0.78 -7.02 5.10
C ASN A 117 2.05 -7.73 5.63
N LEU A 118 3.06 -7.92 4.79
CA LEU A 118 4.32 -8.57 5.18
C LEU A 118 5.07 -7.78 6.27
N PHE A 119 4.99 -6.44 6.22
CA PHE A 119 5.65 -5.57 7.20
C PHE A 119 5.00 -5.69 8.59
N TYR A 120 3.66 -5.77 8.67
CA TYR A 120 2.93 -5.76 9.95
C TYR A 120 2.45 -7.14 10.44
N CYS A 121 2.64 -8.21 9.68
CA CYS A 121 2.10 -9.54 10.03
C CYS A 121 2.64 -10.11 11.35
N SER A 122 3.84 -9.70 11.78
CA SER A 122 4.44 -10.15 13.06
C SER A 122 3.66 -9.62 14.27
N ILE A 123 3.07 -8.43 14.15
CA ILE A 123 2.31 -7.77 15.23
C ILE A 123 0.81 -8.06 15.10
N PHE A 124 0.31 -8.16 13.87
CA PHE A 124 -1.12 -8.31 13.57
C PHE A 124 -1.34 -9.43 12.53
N PRO A 125 -1.38 -10.70 12.92
CA PRO A 125 -1.48 -11.83 11.99
C PRO A 125 -2.82 -11.87 11.23
N SER A 126 -3.88 -11.25 11.75
CA SER A 126 -5.15 -11.10 11.03
C SER A 126 -5.07 -10.19 9.80
N SER A 127 -3.95 -9.49 9.58
CA SER A 127 -3.70 -8.74 8.34
C SER A 127 -3.78 -9.60 7.09
N PHE A 128 -3.43 -10.90 7.19
CA PHE A 128 -3.47 -11.81 6.05
C PHE A 128 -4.88 -11.96 5.47
N PHE A 129 -5.91 -12.02 6.33
CA PHE A 129 -7.30 -12.11 5.89
C PHE A 129 -7.75 -10.82 5.20
N LEU A 130 -7.41 -9.65 5.78
CA LEU A 130 -7.72 -8.36 5.18
C LEU A 130 -7.00 -8.16 3.84
N CYS A 131 -5.75 -8.60 3.74
CA CYS A 131 -4.97 -8.59 2.51
C CYS A 131 -5.63 -9.46 1.43
N ALA A 132 -6.02 -10.69 1.76
CA ALA A 132 -6.67 -11.61 0.83
C ALA A 132 -7.99 -11.04 0.29
N ILE A 133 -8.83 -10.50 1.17
CA ILE A 133 -10.09 -9.84 0.77
C ILE A 133 -9.81 -8.62 -0.11
N SER A 134 -8.82 -7.80 0.25
CA SER A 134 -8.47 -6.59 -0.51
C SER A 134 -7.99 -6.92 -1.92
N LEU A 135 -7.15 -7.95 -2.08
CA LEU A 135 -6.69 -8.42 -3.39
C LEU A 135 -7.83 -9.03 -4.21
N CYS A 136 -8.74 -9.78 -3.58
CA CYS A 136 -9.92 -10.33 -4.24
C CYS A 136 -10.83 -9.21 -4.79
N LEU A 137 -11.13 -8.20 -3.97
CA LEU A 137 -11.93 -7.04 -4.42
C LEU A 137 -11.24 -6.28 -5.56
N LYS A 138 -9.93 -6.03 -5.46
CA LYS A 138 -9.17 -5.39 -6.56
C LYS A 138 -9.25 -6.20 -7.84
N TYR A 139 -9.11 -7.53 -7.77
CA TYR A 139 -9.25 -8.39 -8.94
C TYR A 139 -10.64 -8.28 -9.59
N LEU A 140 -11.71 -8.28 -8.80
CA LEU A 140 -13.07 -8.17 -9.31
C LEU A 140 -13.34 -6.79 -9.95
N VAL A 141 -12.88 -5.71 -9.30
CA VAL A 141 -13.05 -4.33 -9.79
C VAL A 141 -12.22 -4.10 -11.06
N ASP A 142 -10.96 -4.52 -11.07
CA ASP A 142 -10.11 -4.39 -12.26
C ASP A 142 -10.67 -5.22 -13.43
N ARG A 143 -11.21 -6.42 -13.17
CA ARG A 143 -11.90 -7.21 -14.19
C ARG A 143 -13.11 -6.47 -14.76
N PHE A 144 -13.94 -5.85 -13.92
CA PHE A 144 -15.08 -5.06 -14.38
C PHE A 144 -14.64 -3.86 -15.23
N ASN A 145 -13.63 -3.13 -14.77
CA ASN A 145 -13.15 -1.93 -15.45
C ASN A 145 -12.48 -2.22 -16.79
N LEU A 146 -11.74 -3.33 -16.90
CA LEU A 146 -11.16 -3.79 -18.17
C LEU A 146 -12.20 -4.05 -19.25
N MET A 147 -13.40 -4.50 -18.87
CA MET A 147 -14.47 -4.82 -19.83
C MET A 147 -15.31 -3.60 -20.22
N ARG A 148 -15.42 -2.59 -19.35
CA ARG A 148 -16.44 -1.53 -19.49
C ARG A 148 -15.91 -0.11 -19.55
N THR A 149 -14.85 0.20 -18.80
CA THR A 149 -14.46 1.60 -18.53
C THR A 149 -13.17 1.97 -19.25
N TRP A 150 -12.19 1.06 -19.22
CA TRP A 150 -10.84 1.34 -19.66
C TRP A 150 -10.63 1.15 -21.16
N LYS A 151 -9.78 2.00 -21.72
CA LYS A 151 -9.31 1.83 -23.10
C LYS A 151 -8.37 0.64 -23.16
N LYS A 152 -8.37 -0.08 -24.28
CA LYS A 152 -7.40 -1.16 -24.54
C LYS A 152 -5.97 -0.62 -24.37
N ALA A 153 -5.19 -1.26 -23.49
CA ALA A 153 -3.79 -0.90 -23.28
C ALA A 153 -2.97 -1.08 -24.57
N PRO A 154 -1.94 -0.24 -24.78
CA PRO A 154 -1.01 -0.43 -25.90
C PRO A 154 -0.37 -1.81 -25.83
N HIS A 155 -0.20 -2.47 -26.99
CA HIS A 155 0.37 -3.82 -27.07
C HIS A 155 1.76 -3.83 -26.45
N THR A 156 1.80 -4.40 -25.25
CA THR A 156 2.93 -4.41 -24.37
C THR A 156 3.45 -5.85 -24.40
N GLY A 157 4.65 -6.07 -24.94
CA GLY A 157 5.16 -7.43 -25.19
C GLY A 157 5.26 -8.27 -23.91
N ASN A 158 5.29 -9.60 -24.05
CA ASN A 158 5.27 -10.58 -22.94
C ASN A 158 6.44 -10.48 -21.94
N HIS A 159 7.38 -9.56 -22.12
CA HIS A 159 8.53 -9.33 -21.23
C HIS A 159 8.22 -8.43 -20.03
N LEU A 160 6.97 -8.08 -19.81
CA LEU A 160 6.57 -7.19 -18.74
C LEU A 160 6.48 -7.92 -17.42
N LEU A 161 7.52 -7.69 -16.62
CA LEU A 161 7.64 -7.89 -15.18
C LEU A 161 8.24 -9.24 -14.71
N PRO A 162 9.39 -9.72 -15.22
CA PRO A 162 10.13 -10.80 -14.56
C PRO A 162 10.74 -10.39 -13.20
N SER A 163 10.73 -9.10 -12.84
CA SER A 163 11.44 -8.60 -11.66
C SER A 163 10.56 -8.20 -10.47
N TRP A 164 9.22 -8.13 -10.62
CA TRP A 164 8.36 -7.79 -9.48
C TRP A 164 8.37 -8.86 -8.36
N PRO A 165 8.43 -10.18 -8.65
CA PRO A 165 8.43 -11.19 -7.59
C PRO A 165 9.74 -11.16 -6.80
N SER A 166 10.86 -10.98 -7.51
CA SER A 166 12.18 -10.84 -6.87
C SER A 166 12.27 -9.54 -6.07
N PHE A 167 11.71 -8.44 -6.58
CA PHE A 167 11.64 -7.18 -5.86
C PHE A 167 10.78 -7.25 -4.60
N LEU A 168 9.63 -7.93 -4.67
CA LEU A 168 8.78 -8.16 -3.50
C LEU A 168 9.45 -9.09 -2.48
N ALA A 169 10.16 -10.13 -2.94
CA ALA A 169 10.86 -11.06 -2.07
C ALA A 169 12.01 -10.38 -1.31
N THR A 170 12.81 -9.54 -1.97
CA THR A 170 13.91 -8.83 -1.30
C THR A 170 13.40 -7.80 -0.30
N THR A 171 12.35 -7.05 -0.63
CA THR A 171 11.82 -6.03 0.29
C THR A 171 10.96 -6.63 1.40
N GLY A 172 10.26 -7.73 1.14
CA GLY A 172 9.59 -8.53 2.17
C GLY A 172 10.58 -9.10 3.18
N ALA A 173 11.71 -9.67 2.72
CA ALA A 173 12.74 -10.16 3.63
C ALA A 173 13.34 -9.03 4.49
N ALA A 174 13.62 -7.88 3.88
CA ALA A 174 14.13 -6.71 4.60
C ALA A 174 13.13 -6.17 5.63
N SER A 175 11.82 -6.12 5.30
CA SER A 175 10.79 -5.66 6.24
C SER A 175 10.63 -6.59 7.42
N HIS A 176 10.67 -7.91 7.20
CA HIS A 176 10.64 -8.89 8.29
C HIS A 176 11.83 -8.70 9.24
N LEU A 177 13.06 -8.56 8.72
CA LEU A 177 14.24 -8.33 9.56
C LEU A 177 14.11 -7.09 10.44
N ILE A 178 13.56 -6.00 9.91
CA ILE A 178 13.33 -4.75 10.65
C ILE A 178 12.25 -4.95 11.73
N ALA A 179 11.15 -5.63 11.39
CA ALA A 179 10.08 -5.92 12.33
C ALA A 179 10.57 -6.83 13.48
N TYR A 180 11.35 -7.87 13.16
CA TYR A 180 11.96 -8.77 14.15
C TYR A 180 12.96 -8.05 15.04
N ALA A 181 13.83 -7.20 14.48
CA ALA A 181 14.79 -6.42 15.27
C ALA A 181 14.08 -5.52 16.29
N ARG A 182 12.96 -4.89 15.89
CA ARG A 182 12.15 -4.07 16.81
C ARG A 182 11.41 -4.93 17.85
N MET A 183 10.92 -6.11 17.48
CA MET A 183 10.30 -7.04 18.44
C MET A 183 11.31 -7.53 19.50
N ILE A 184 12.54 -7.82 19.12
CA ILE A 184 13.60 -8.20 20.06
C ILE A 184 13.95 -7.04 21.01
N LEU A 185 14.03 -5.80 20.48
CA LEU A 185 14.21 -4.60 21.30
C LEU A 185 13.06 -4.40 22.30
N LEU A 186 11.82 -4.71 21.91
CA LEU A 186 10.64 -4.66 22.79
C LEU A 186 10.76 -5.66 23.94
N ILE A 187 11.10 -6.91 23.64
CA ILE A 187 11.31 -7.95 24.66
C ILE A 187 12.41 -7.50 25.63
N ARG A 188 13.51 -6.93 25.13
CA ARG A 188 14.60 -6.40 25.96
C ARG A 188 14.15 -5.27 26.87
N HIS A 189 13.36 -4.31 26.37
CA HIS A 189 12.84 -3.20 27.17
C HIS A 189 11.84 -3.66 28.24
N MET A 190 10.92 -4.56 27.90
CA MET A 190 9.98 -5.14 28.87
C MET A 190 10.70 -5.91 29.96
N TRP A 191 11.73 -6.68 29.60
CA TRP A 191 12.53 -7.43 30.56
C TRP A 191 13.33 -6.50 31.50
N ALA A 192 13.91 -5.42 30.97
CA ALA A 192 14.58 -4.41 31.80
C ALA A 192 13.61 -3.73 32.79
N LEU A 193 12.37 -3.47 32.37
CA LEU A 193 11.35 -2.84 33.21
C LEU A 193 10.84 -3.81 34.30
N LEU A 194 10.66 -5.08 33.97
CA LEU A 194 10.37 -6.14 34.95
C LEU A 194 11.49 -6.29 35.99
N HIS A 195 12.75 -6.24 35.55
CA HIS A 195 13.89 -6.25 36.47
C HIS A 195 13.89 -5.01 37.38
N TYR A 196 13.61 -3.83 36.84
CA TYR A 196 13.52 -2.61 37.62
C TYR A 196 12.43 -2.70 38.71
N LEU A 197 11.22 -3.10 38.33
CA LEU A 197 10.10 -3.29 39.27
C LEU A 197 10.43 -4.31 40.36
N ARG A 198 11.02 -5.45 39.98
CA ARG A 198 11.45 -6.48 40.95
C ARG A 198 12.48 -5.95 41.94
N THR A 199 13.45 -5.14 41.50
CA THR A 199 14.42 -4.52 42.43
C THR A 199 13.80 -3.45 43.32
N TRP A 200 12.72 -2.82 42.87
CA TRP A 200 11.99 -1.81 43.63
C TRP A 200 11.19 -2.44 44.77
N GLU A 201 10.47 -3.55 44.50
CA GLU A 201 9.76 -4.31 45.54
C GLU A 201 10.70 -4.85 46.62
N ILE A 202 11.87 -5.38 46.22
CA ILE A 202 12.89 -5.86 47.17
C ILE A 202 13.39 -4.73 48.09
N LYS A 203 13.58 -3.51 47.55
CA LYS A 203 14.01 -2.36 48.35
C LYS A 203 12.95 -1.89 49.35
N ILE A 204 11.66 -1.97 49.00
CA ILE A 204 10.57 -1.65 49.92
C ILE A 204 10.51 -2.65 51.07
N ILE A 205 10.62 -3.95 50.78
CA ILE A 205 10.55 -5.01 51.80
C ILE A 205 11.72 -4.93 52.79
N LEU A 206 12.91 -4.50 52.34
CA LEU A 206 14.10 -4.34 53.19
C LEU A 206 14.09 -3.08 54.07
N GLN A 207 13.15 -2.15 53.87
CA GLN A 207 13.01 -0.92 54.67
C GLN A 207 11.87 -0.97 55.70
N MET A 208 11.12 -2.07 55.77
CA MET A 208 10.14 -2.39 56.82
C MET A 208 10.76 -3.34 57.85
#